data_AF-A0A7C6CGK6-F1
#
_entry.id   AF-A0A7C6CGK6-F1
#
_cell.length_a   1.000
_cell.length_b   1.000
_cell.length_c   1.000
_cell.angle_alpha   90.00
_cell.angle_beta   90.00
_cell.angle_gamma   90.00
#
_symmetry.space_group_name_H-M   'P 1'
#
loop_
_entity.id
_entity.type
_entity.pdbx_description
1 polymer ?
#
loop_
_entity_poly.entity_id
_entity_poly.type
_entity_poly.pdbx_seq_one_letter_code
_entity_poly.pdbx_strand_id
1 'polypeptide(L)'
;KRLLSLLDEAAAATPLPPNLYGRWEAALDDVSLLRFQTVPVHGDLGPDSFICSGGVVSAMSAFASAHMGDPAEDLAWIMTCPVEGVRDSFLDSYRSSRTGLEDLHLVSRAQLWSELAILRWLLHGVRNEDDEIIQDAKSMLADLSDAVGEEPLMPSHTLSEQEVEFDNLDEVGQVIPPAEEIDPNAPTVNLSEILYSEEDDWR
;
A
#
# COMPACT_ATOMS: atom_id res chain seq x y z
N LYS A 1 4.19 -16.17 5.35
CA LYS A 1 3.20 -17.25 5.61
C LYS A 1 1.75 -16.77 5.59
N ARG A 2 1.37 -15.66 6.27
CA ARG A 2 -0.02 -15.13 6.24
C ARG A 2 -0.55 -14.85 4.83
N LEU A 3 0.23 -14.17 3.98
CA LEU A 3 -0.19 -13.80 2.62
C LEU A 3 -0.34 -15.00 1.68
N LEU A 4 0.55 -15.98 1.77
CA LEU A 4 0.41 -17.22 1.00
C LEU A 4 -0.85 -17.99 1.41
N SER A 5 -1.14 -18.08 2.71
CA SER A 5 -2.38 -18.68 3.19
C SER A 5 -3.64 -17.91 2.73
N LEU A 6 -3.56 -16.58 2.60
CA LEU A 6 -4.65 -15.77 2.02
C LEU A 6 -4.88 -16.13 0.54
N LEU A 7 -3.80 -16.26 -0.23
CA LEU A 7 -3.86 -16.66 -1.64
C LEU A 7 -4.46 -18.06 -1.80
N ASP A 8 -4.01 -19.02 -0.99
CA ASP A 8 -4.52 -20.40 -0.99
C ASP A 8 -6.00 -20.46 -0.61
N GLU A 9 -6.43 -19.68 0.40
CA GLU A 9 -7.83 -19.60 0.81
C GLU A 9 -8.70 -19.04 -0.30
N ALA A 10 -8.26 -17.96 -0.96
CA ALA A 10 -8.99 -17.36 -2.07
C ALA A 10 -9.09 -18.32 -3.27
N ALA A 11 -8.00 -19.00 -3.62
CA ALA A 11 -7.97 -19.98 -4.71
C ALA A 11 -8.86 -21.19 -4.44
N ALA A 12 -8.99 -21.61 -3.17
CA ALA A 12 -9.92 -22.66 -2.78
C ALA A 12 -11.39 -22.22 -2.82
N ALA A 13 -11.66 -20.94 -2.56
CA ALA A 13 -13.02 -20.38 -2.54
C ALA A 13 -13.57 -20.10 -3.94
N THR A 14 -12.73 -19.63 -4.88
CA THR A 14 -13.15 -19.21 -6.21
C THR A 14 -12.00 -19.31 -7.21
N PRO A 15 -12.25 -19.70 -8.49
CA PRO A 15 -11.23 -19.67 -9.53
C PRO A 15 -10.66 -18.27 -9.72
N LEU A 16 -9.34 -18.12 -9.59
CA LEU A 16 -8.62 -16.88 -9.82
C LEU A 16 -8.06 -16.84 -11.26
N PRO A 17 -7.88 -15.64 -11.86
CA PRO A 17 -7.15 -15.51 -13.12
C PRO A 17 -5.74 -16.14 -13.02
N PRO A 18 -5.35 -17.06 -13.92
CA PRO A 18 -4.09 -17.80 -13.80
C PRO A 18 -2.83 -16.92 -13.78
N ASN A 19 -2.82 -15.84 -14.56
CA ASN A 19 -1.73 -14.86 -14.59
C ASN A 19 -1.55 -14.17 -13.24
N LEU A 20 -2.65 -13.75 -12.59
CA LEU A 20 -2.59 -13.14 -11.26
C LEU A 20 -2.13 -14.13 -10.19
N TYR A 21 -2.64 -15.37 -10.21
CA TYR A 21 -2.21 -16.40 -9.28
C TYR A 21 -0.70 -16.65 -9.39
N GLY A 22 -0.18 -16.89 -10.61
CA GLY A 22 1.25 -17.11 -10.82
C GLY A 22 2.11 -15.90 -10.46
N ARG A 23 1.64 -14.69 -10.77
CA ARG A 23 2.30 -13.42 -10.41
C ARG A 23 2.44 -13.27 -8.89
N TRP A 24 1.37 -13.54 -8.13
CA TRP A 24 1.39 -13.42 -6.68
C TRP A 24 2.13 -14.58 -6.00
N GLU A 25 1.97 -15.81 -6.49
CA GLU A 25 2.70 -16.98 -6.00
C GLU A 25 4.22 -16.76 -6.14
N ALA A 26 4.68 -16.36 -7.32
CA ALA A 26 6.09 -16.08 -7.57
C ALA A 26 6.63 -14.96 -6.65
N ALA A 27 5.85 -13.89 -6.43
CA ALA A 27 6.23 -12.81 -5.52
C ALA A 27 6.30 -13.28 -4.06
N LEU A 28 5.34 -14.10 -3.63
CA LEU A 28 5.26 -14.61 -2.25
C LEU A 28 6.30 -15.70 -1.96
N ASP A 29 6.82 -16.36 -2.99
CA ASP A 29 7.91 -17.33 -2.89
C ASP A 29 9.31 -16.68 -2.87
N ASP A 30 9.42 -15.42 -3.31
CA ASP A 30 10.67 -14.67 -3.25
C ASP A 30 10.98 -14.18 -1.82
N VAL A 31 11.91 -14.87 -1.15
CA VAL A 31 12.35 -14.54 0.21
C VAL A 31 13.01 -13.17 0.30
N SER A 32 13.66 -12.70 -0.78
CA SER A 32 14.30 -11.38 -0.81
C SER A 32 13.26 -10.27 -0.77
N LEU A 33 12.18 -10.43 -1.53
CA LEU A 33 11.04 -9.51 -1.52
C LEU A 33 10.48 -9.38 -0.10
N LEU A 34 10.25 -10.51 0.57
CA LEU A 34 9.63 -10.59 1.90
C LEU A 34 10.59 -10.35 3.07
N ARG A 35 11.85 -9.97 2.82
CA ARG A 35 12.79 -9.59 3.88
C ARG A 35 12.65 -8.11 4.18
N PHE A 36 11.97 -7.80 5.28
CA PHE A 36 11.82 -6.44 5.79
C PHE A 36 11.86 -6.41 7.32
N GLN A 37 12.13 -5.24 7.88
CA GLN A 37 11.98 -5.00 9.31
C GLN A 37 10.51 -4.76 9.65
N THR A 38 9.94 -5.55 10.55
CA THR A 38 8.57 -5.35 11.03
C THR A 38 8.46 -4.06 11.85
N VAL A 39 7.42 -3.27 11.58
CA VAL A 39 7.13 -2.01 12.29
C VAL A 39 5.65 -1.95 12.70
N PRO A 40 5.25 -1.07 13.63
CA PRO A 40 3.84 -0.78 13.84
C PRO A 40 3.23 -0.24 12.54
N VAL A 41 2.14 -0.85 12.10
CA VAL A 41 1.37 -0.44 10.91
C VAL A 41 -0.08 -0.20 11.30
N HIS A 42 -0.74 0.71 10.59
CA HIS A 42 -2.17 0.94 10.69
C HIS A 42 -2.97 -0.28 10.18
N GLY A 43 -2.50 -0.89 9.09
CA GLY A 43 -2.99 -2.18 8.56
C GLY A 43 -4.29 -2.09 7.75
N ASP A 44 -4.86 -0.89 7.64
CA ASP A 44 -6.04 -0.59 6.81
C ASP A 44 -6.06 0.91 6.46
N LEU A 45 -4.89 1.44 6.10
CA LEU A 45 -4.74 2.85 5.82
C LEU A 45 -5.31 3.19 4.45
N GLY A 46 -6.10 4.26 4.39
CA GLY A 46 -6.59 4.85 3.15
C GLY A 46 -6.87 6.34 3.33
N PRO A 47 -7.32 7.04 2.28
CA PRO A 47 -7.65 8.45 2.35
C PRO A 47 -8.63 8.78 3.50
N ASP A 48 -9.65 7.93 3.69
CA ASP A 48 -10.66 8.11 4.74
C ASP A 48 -10.11 8.03 6.17
N SER A 49 -8.93 7.44 6.35
CA SER A 49 -8.27 7.35 7.65
C SER A 49 -7.70 8.67 8.14
N PHE A 50 -7.50 9.65 7.25
CA PHE A 50 -6.83 10.92 7.56
C PHE A 50 -7.79 12.09 7.67
N ILE A 51 -7.61 12.88 8.73
CA ILE A 51 -8.30 14.15 8.93
C ILE A 51 -7.26 15.26 8.77
N CYS A 52 -7.56 16.20 7.87
CA CYS A 52 -6.70 17.33 7.54
C CYS A 52 -7.32 18.64 8.05
N SER A 53 -6.48 19.57 8.50
CA SER A 53 -6.88 20.92 8.87
C SER A 53 -5.76 21.88 8.48
N GLY A 54 -6.09 23.00 7.82
CA GLY A 54 -5.09 23.96 7.36
C GLY A 54 -4.06 23.40 6.37
N GLY A 55 -4.42 22.35 5.61
CA GLY A 55 -3.51 21.72 4.64
C GLY A 55 -2.55 20.68 5.23
N VAL A 56 -2.64 20.38 6.52
CA VAL A 56 -1.81 19.35 7.18
C VAL A 56 -2.68 18.25 7.80
N VAL A 57 -2.13 17.04 7.89
CA VAL A 57 -2.77 15.92 8.60
C VAL A 57 -2.76 16.23 10.10
N SER A 58 -3.96 16.33 10.70
CA SER A 58 -4.13 16.65 12.13
C SER A 58 -4.57 15.45 12.97
N ALA A 59 -5.18 14.44 12.34
CA ALA A 59 -5.59 13.21 13.02
C ALA A 59 -5.63 12.00 12.07
N MET A 60 -5.55 10.82 12.68
CA MET A 60 -5.79 9.53 12.05
C MET A 60 -6.86 8.77 12.81
N SER A 61 -7.63 7.93 12.12
CA SER A 61 -8.69 7.10 12.70
C SER A 61 -8.62 5.67 12.15
N ALA A 62 -9.47 4.76 12.67
CA ALA A 62 -9.64 3.38 12.20
C ALA A 62 -8.50 2.36 12.54
N PHE A 63 -7.86 2.50 13.70
CA PHE A 63 -6.78 1.61 14.18
C PHE A 63 -7.19 0.16 14.55
N ALA A 64 -8.36 -0.33 14.15
CA ALA A 64 -8.82 -1.67 14.50
C ALA A 64 -7.93 -2.80 13.93
N SER A 65 -7.24 -2.53 12.82
CA SER A 65 -6.33 -3.46 12.14
C SER A 65 -4.86 -3.26 12.52
N ALA A 66 -4.56 -2.37 13.47
CA ALA A 66 -3.19 -2.01 13.81
C ALA A 66 -2.41 -3.19 14.41
N HIS A 67 -1.21 -3.44 13.89
CA HIS A 67 -0.37 -4.55 14.31
C HIS A 67 1.12 -4.31 13.98
N MET A 68 2.00 -5.24 14.35
CA MET A 68 3.38 -5.24 13.86
C MET A 68 3.43 -5.98 12.51
N GLY A 69 3.81 -5.28 11.45
CA GLY A 69 3.68 -5.78 10.08
C GLY A 69 4.70 -5.21 9.12
N ASP A 70 4.43 -5.42 7.84
CA ASP A 70 5.21 -4.88 6.73
C ASP A 70 4.87 -3.41 6.54
N PRO A 71 5.84 -2.47 6.59
CA PRO A 71 5.56 -1.06 6.32
C PRO A 71 4.87 -0.82 4.97
N ALA A 72 5.03 -1.72 4.00
CA ALA A 72 4.41 -1.62 2.69
C ALA A 72 2.88 -1.76 2.72
N GLU A 73 2.30 -2.38 3.75
CA GLU A 73 0.84 -2.53 3.90
C GLU A 73 0.15 -1.17 3.98
N ASP A 74 0.73 -0.21 4.71
CA ASP A 74 0.22 1.16 4.85
C ASP A 74 0.47 2.03 3.60
N LEU A 75 1.26 1.54 2.65
CA LEU A 75 1.48 2.20 1.36
C LEU A 75 0.57 1.65 0.26
N ALA A 76 -0.11 0.52 0.47
CA ALA A 76 -0.88 -0.15 -0.58
C ALA A 76 -1.91 0.76 -1.25
N TRP A 77 -2.59 1.62 -0.48
CA TRP A 77 -3.61 2.52 -1.01
C TRP A 77 -3.07 3.56 -2.01
N ILE A 78 -1.80 3.98 -1.88
CA ILE A 78 -1.20 4.96 -2.78
C ILE A 78 -0.93 4.37 -4.17
N MET A 79 -0.73 3.05 -4.23
CA MET A 79 -0.46 2.32 -5.47
C MET A 79 -1.66 2.30 -6.41
N THR A 80 -2.86 2.49 -5.86
CA THR A 80 -4.12 2.56 -6.62
C THR A 80 -4.73 3.95 -6.61
N CYS A 81 -4.04 4.97 -6.07
CA CYS A 81 -4.54 6.34 -6.08
C CYS A 81 -4.67 6.84 -7.54
N PRO A 82 -5.85 7.32 -7.95
CA PRO A 82 -6.11 7.75 -9.33
C PRO A 82 -5.58 9.16 -9.65
N VAL A 83 -5.22 9.95 -8.64
CA VAL A 83 -4.79 11.34 -8.82
C VAL A 83 -3.35 11.37 -9.33
N GLU A 84 -3.14 12.01 -10.49
CA GLU A 84 -1.83 12.11 -11.14
C GLU A 84 -0.80 12.81 -10.23
N GLY A 85 0.44 12.29 -10.20
CA GLY A 85 1.54 12.86 -9.42
C GLY A 85 1.49 12.66 -7.91
N VAL A 86 0.31 12.36 -7.33
CA VAL A 86 0.16 12.14 -5.88
C VAL A 86 0.97 10.95 -5.40
N ARG A 87 0.99 9.85 -6.17
CA ARG A 87 1.77 8.66 -5.85
C ARG A 87 3.26 8.95 -5.73
N ASP A 88 3.83 9.59 -6.74
CA ASP A 88 5.27 9.86 -6.79
C ASP A 88 5.66 10.85 -5.68
N SER A 89 4.89 11.93 -5.52
CA SER A 89 5.09 12.91 -4.45
C SER A 89 5.01 12.29 -3.05
N PHE A 90 4.05 11.39 -2.82
CA PHE A 90 3.91 10.68 -1.56
C PHE A 90 5.09 9.73 -1.31
N LEU A 91 5.47 8.92 -2.30
CA LEU A 91 6.58 7.97 -2.16
C LEU A 91 7.92 8.68 -1.96
N ASP A 92 8.17 9.81 -2.63
CA ASP A 92 9.38 10.61 -2.45
C ASP A 92 9.44 11.24 -1.06
N SER A 93 8.32 11.78 -0.57
CA SER A 93 8.21 12.31 0.79
C SER A 93 8.37 11.21 1.85
N TYR A 94 7.78 10.04 1.62
CA TYR A 94 7.90 8.88 2.51
C TYR A 94 9.34 8.38 2.58
N ARG A 95 10.02 8.22 1.44
CA ARG A 95 11.44 7.83 1.39
C ARG A 95 12.33 8.84 2.09
N SER A 96 12.11 10.13 1.85
CA SER A 96 12.92 11.21 2.43
C SER A 96 12.75 11.40 3.94
N SER A 97 11.61 10.97 4.49
CA SER A 97 11.31 11.05 5.93
C SER A 97 11.65 9.77 6.70
N ARG A 98 11.87 8.66 5.99
CA ARG A 98 12.22 7.38 6.61
C ARG A 98 13.69 7.38 7.02
N THR A 99 13.93 7.18 8.30
CA THR A 99 15.28 7.01 8.84
C THR A 99 15.69 5.53 8.79
N GLY A 100 16.95 5.25 8.39
CA GLY A 100 17.52 3.91 8.39
C GLY A 100 17.82 3.34 7.01
N LEU A 101 18.03 2.02 6.96
CA LEU A 101 18.38 1.27 5.76
C LEU A 101 17.29 1.34 4.70
N GLU A 102 17.69 1.61 3.46
CA GLU A 102 16.78 1.68 2.32
C GLU A 102 16.22 0.28 2.00
N ASP A 103 14.89 0.16 2.04
CA ASP A 103 14.18 -1.05 1.67
C ASP A 103 13.87 -1.00 0.16
N LEU A 104 14.75 -1.61 -0.63
CA LEU A 104 14.69 -1.62 -2.10
C LEU A 104 13.41 -2.28 -2.65
N HIS A 105 12.73 -3.08 -1.83
CA HIS A 105 11.54 -3.85 -2.21
C HIS A 105 10.24 -3.24 -1.67
N LEU A 106 10.31 -2.12 -0.96
CA LEU A 106 9.16 -1.48 -0.32
C LEU A 106 8.01 -1.20 -1.30
N VAL A 107 8.31 -0.59 -2.45
CA VAL A 107 7.28 -0.24 -3.45
C VAL A 107 6.70 -1.49 -4.09
N SER A 108 7.52 -2.49 -4.39
CA SER A 108 7.06 -3.75 -4.95
C SER A 108 6.16 -4.52 -3.99
N ARG A 109 6.48 -4.49 -2.68
CA ARG A 109 5.60 -5.04 -1.66
C ARG A 109 4.32 -4.22 -1.51
N ALA A 110 4.38 -2.90 -1.63
CA ALA A 110 3.18 -2.05 -1.57
C ALA A 110 2.24 -2.37 -2.75
N GLN A 111 2.82 -2.58 -3.94
CA GLN A 111 2.10 -3.05 -5.11
C GLN A 111 1.45 -4.41 -4.86
N LEU A 112 2.20 -5.38 -4.31
CA LEU A 112 1.66 -6.70 -3.93
C LEU A 112 0.48 -6.57 -2.97
N TRP A 113 0.61 -5.77 -1.91
CA TRP A 113 -0.46 -5.53 -0.95
C TRP A 113 -1.69 -4.89 -1.61
N SER A 114 -1.49 -3.97 -2.55
CA SER A 114 -2.59 -3.33 -3.28
C SER A 114 -3.35 -4.33 -4.15
N GLU A 115 -2.64 -5.25 -4.82
CA GLU A 115 -3.27 -6.30 -5.63
C GLU A 115 -3.99 -7.33 -4.75
N LEU A 116 -3.37 -7.76 -3.64
CA LEU A 116 -3.97 -8.70 -2.68
C LEU A 116 -5.14 -8.11 -1.88
N ALA A 117 -5.34 -6.78 -1.89
CA ALA A 117 -6.51 -6.15 -1.30
C ALA A 117 -7.81 -6.66 -1.94
N ILE A 118 -7.79 -6.95 -3.24
CA ILE A 118 -8.95 -7.52 -3.94
C ILE A 118 -9.26 -8.94 -3.43
N LEU A 119 -8.24 -9.74 -3.08
CA LEU A 119 -8.46 -11.05 -2.46
C LEU A 119 -9.05 -10.94 -1.05
N ARG A 120 -8.60 -9.94 -0.27
CA ARG A 120 -9.21 -9.66 1.04
C ARG A 120 -10.69 -9.30 0.89
N TRP A 121 -11.02 -8.49 -0.11
CA TRP A 121 -12.40 -8.11 -0.43
C TRP A 121 -13.25 -9.29 -0.89
N LEU A 122 -12.73 -10.12 -1.80
CA LEU A 122 -13.39 -11.35 -2.24
C LEU A 122 -13.69 -12.28 -1.06
N LEU A 123 -12.69 -12.55 -0.21
CA LEU A 123 -12.86 -13.41 0.95
C LEU A 123 -13.82 -12.81 1.99
N HIS A 124 -13.87 -11.49 2.10
CA HIS A 124 -14.88 -10.82 2.90
C HIS A 124 -16.30 -11.11 2.37
N GLY A 125 -16.53 -10.98 1.05
CA GLY A 125 -17.81 -11.36 0.44
C GLY A 125 -18.16 -12.82 0.68
N VAL A 126 -17.22 -13.74 0.45
CA VAL A 126 -17.40 -15.19 0.66
C VAL A 126 -17.79 -15.49 2.11
N ARG A 127 -17.11 -14.89 3.09
CA ARG A 127 -17.40 -15.14 4.52
C ARG A 127 -18.74 -14.59 4.98
N ASN A 128 -19.26 -13.57 4.31
CA ASN A 128 -20.56 -12.97 4.60
C ASN A 128 -21.69 -13.49 3.71
N GLU A 129 -21.41 -14.42 2.80
CA GLU A 129 -22.35 -14.92 1.79
C GLU A 129 -22.97 -13.76 0.96
N ASP A 130 -22.17 -12.73 0.69
CA ASP A 130 -22.59 -11.54 -0.04
C ASP A 130 -22.21 -11.66 -1.53
N ASP A 131 -23.20 -12.05 -2.33
CA ASP A 131 -23.04 -12.24 -3.77
C ASP A 131 -22.68 -10.94 -4.50
N GLU A 132 -23.12 -9.77 -4.03
CA GLU A 132 -22.79 -8.49 -4.67
C GLU A 132 -21.29 -8.21 -4.52
N ILE A 133 -20.76 -8.37 -3.30
CA ILE A 133 -19.32 -8.23 -3.01
C ILE A 133 -18.49 -9.25 -3.79
N ILE A 134 -18.96 -10.50 -3.88
CA ILE A 134 -18.24 -11.55 -4.61
C ILE A 134 -18.15 -11.21 -6.11
N GLN A 135 -19.24 -10.71 -6.72
CA GLN A 135 -19.23 -10.35 -8.13
C GLN A 135 -18.40 -9.10 -8.41
N ASP A 136 -18.48 -8.09 -7.53
CA ASP A 136 -17.65 -6.90 -7.61
C ASP A 136 -16.16 -7.25 -7.55
N ALA A 137 -15.73 -8.03 -6.56
CA ALA A 137 -14.35 -8.47 -6.44
C ALA A 137 -13.88 -9.29 -7.66
N LYS A 138 -14.75 -10.12 -8.24
CA LYS A 138 -14.44 -10.85 -9.49
C LYS A 138 -14.25 -9.91 -10.69
N SER A 139 -15.05 -8.85 -10.78
CA SER A 139 -14.87 -7.82 -11.82
C SER A 139 -13.52 -7.12 -11.63
N MET A 140 -13.19 -6.71 -10.41
CA MET A 140 -11.90 -6.08 -10.09
C MET A 140 -10.71 -7.00 -10.43
N LEU A 141 -10.82 -8.30 -10.18
CA LEU A 141 -9.80 -9.28 -10.56
C LEU A 141 -9.65 -9.41 -12.07
N ALA A 142 -10.75 -9.35 -12.82
CA ALA A 142 -10.70 -9.37 -14.29
C ALA A 142 -10.03 -8.10 -14.84
N ASP A 143 -10.42 -6.93 -14.33
CA ASP A 143 -9.83 -5.65 -14.73
C ASP A 143 -8.34 -5.59 -14.40
N LEU A 144 -7.93 -6.06 -13.20
CA LEU A 144 -6.53 -6.14 -12.82
C LEU A 144 -5.76 -7.12 -13.72
N SER A 145 -6.33 -8.29 -14.00
CA SER A 145 -5.73 -9.28 -14.90
C SER A 145 -5.45 -8.69 -16.29
N ASP A 146 -6.42 -7.97 -16.85
CA ASP A 146 -6.28 -7.32 -18.15
C ASP A 146 -5.24 -6.20 -18.12
N ALA A 147 -5.19 -5.43 -17.03
CA ALA A 147 -4.25 -4.33 -16.86
C ALA A 147 -2.79 -4.78 -16.74
N VAL A 148 -2.52 -5.87 -15.99
CA VAL A 148 -1.13 -6.34 -15.77
C VAL A 148 -0.64 -7.32 -16.83
N GLY A 149 -1.55 -8.04 -17.52
CA GLY A 149 -1.20 -9.05 -18.51
C GLY A 149 -0.30 -10.15 -17.94
N GLU A 150 0.82 -10.42 -18.60
CA GLU A 150 1.84 -11.41 -18.20
C GLU A 150 3.08 -10.76 -17.55
N GLU A 151 3.02 -9.47 -17.23
CA GLU A 151 4.12 -8.78 -16.59
C GLU A 151 4.35 -9.38 -15.18
N PRO A 152 5.58 -9.71 -14.77
CA PRO A 152 5.85 -10.13 -13.40
C PRO A 152 5.78 -8.94 -12.44
N LEU A 153 5.47 -9.19 -11.16
CA LEU A 153 5.42 -8.12 -10.15
C LEU A 153 6.80 -7.50 -9.94
N MET A 154 7.83 -8.35 -10.04
CA MET A 154 9.23 -7.99 -9.97
C MET A 154 9.87 -8.28 -11.33
N PRO A 155 10.55 -7.31 -11.97
CA PRO A 155 11.33 -7.61 -13.15
C PRO A 155 12.44 -8.62 -12.79
N SER A 156 12.69 -9.60 -13.65
CA SER A 156 13.58 -10.76 -13.41
C SER A 156 15.07 -10.42 -13.19
N HIS A 157 15.43 -9.14 -13.12
CA HIS A 157 16.78 -8.67 -12.84
C HIS A 157 16.78 -7.72 -11.65
N THR A 158 16.97 -8.27 -10.45
CA THR A 158 17.54 -7.52 -9.32
C THR A 158 18.48 -8.43 -8.52
N LEU A 159 19.41 -9.07 -9.24
CA LEU A 159 20.67 -9.55 -8.67
C LEU A 159 21.81 -8.71 -9.26
N SER A 160 21.75 -7.39 -9.07
CA SER A 160 23.00 -6.66 -8.89
C SER A 160 23.20 -6.54 -7.40
N GLU A 161 24.02 -7.43 -6.86
CA GLU A 161 24.70 -7.24 -5.59
C GLU A 161 25.47 -5.91 -5.66
N GLN A 162 24.80 -4.79 -5.40
CA GLN A 162 25.51 -3.65 -4.87
C GLN A 162 25.61 -3.91 -3.38
N GLU A 163 26.71 -4.58 -3.00
CA GLU A 163 27.28 -4.44 -1.66
C GLU A 163 27.51 -2.94 -1.44
N VAL A 164 26.52 -2.27 -0.85
CA VAL A 164 26.72 -0.91 -0.38
C VAL A 164 27.60 -1.04 0.86
N GLU A 165 28.83 -0.59 0.73
CA GLU A 165 29.80 -0.50 1.81
C GLU A 165 29.21 0.42 2.89
N PHE A 166 28.86 -0.18 4.04
CA PHE A 166 28.32 0.54 5.19
C PHE A 166 29.41 1.33 5.87
N ASP A 167 29.55 2.60 5.53
CA ASP A 167 30.38 3.52 6.27
C ASP A 167 29.55 4.69 6.85
N ASN A 168 29.62 4.80 8.17
CA ASN A 168 29.13 5.87 9.05
C ASN A 168 27.61 5.96 9.32
N LEU A 169 27.20 5.29 10.41
CA LEU A 169 26.03 5.69 11.20
C LEU A 169 26.42 6.90 12.07
N ASP A 170 26.51 8.07 11.45
CA ASP A 170 26.26 9.30 12.21
C ASP A 170 24.74 9.41 12.38
N GLU A 171 24.27 9.26 13.62
CA GLU A 171 22.91 9.61 14.02
C GLU A 171 22.65 11.08 13.69
N VAL A 172 22.11 11.35 12.50
CA VAL A 172 21.43 12.61 12.24
C VAL A 172 20.00 12.43 12.75
N GLY A 173 19.77 12.82 14.00
CA GLY A 173 18.43 13.03 14.53
C GLY A 173 17.71 14.03 13.63
N GLN A 174 16.89 13.51 12.71
CA GLN A 174 16.13 14.36 11.81
C GLN A 174 15.04 15.04 12.63
N VAL A 175 15.16 16.35 12.74
CA VAL A 175 14.14 17.24 13.29
C VAL A 175 12.92 17.07 12.39
N ILE A 176 11.88 16.36 12.88
CA ILE A 176 10.54 16.50 12.33
C ILE A 176 10.28 18.01 12.34
N PRO A 177 10.02 18.64 11.18
CA PRO A 177 9.73 20.07 11.16
C PRO A 177 8.64 20.33 12.21
N PRO A 178 8.80 21.38 13.05
CA PRO A 178 7.78 21.69 14.05
C PRO A 178 6.45 21.75 13.32
N ALA A 179 5.44 21.06 13.85
CA ALA A 179 4.09 21.11 13.31
C ALA A 179 3.75 22.58 13.07
N GLU A 180 3.46 22.95 11.82
CA GLU A 180 2.99 24.29 11.50
C GLU A 180 1.84 24.61 12.45
N GLU A 181 1.83 25.81 13.02
CA GLU A 181 0.81 26.20 13.98
C GLU A 181 -0.53 26.25 13.24
N ILE A 182 -1.28 25.15 13.33
CA ILE A 182 -2.58 24.99 12.67
C ILE A 182 -3.51 26.02 13.28
N ASP A 183 -4.17 26.84 12.45
CA ASP A 183 -5.26 27.69 12.94
C ASP A 183 -6.29 26.79 13.66
N PRO A 184 -6.52 26.99 14.97
CA PRO A 184 -7.44 26.13 15.73
C PRO A 184 -8.88 26.20 15.22
N ASN A 185 -9.21 27.14 14.35
CA ASN A 185 -10.51 27.28 13.70
C ASN A 185 -10.52 26.85 12.22
N ALA A 186 -9.40 26.37 11.68
CA ALA A 186 -9.38 25.85 10.31
C ALA A 186 -10.32 24.63 10.20
N PRO A 187 -11.15 24.57 9.15
CA PRO A 187 -12.07 23.46 8.98
C PRO A 187 -11.30 22.14 8.89
N THR A 188 -11.85 21.11 9.52
CA THR A 188 -11.36 19.74 9.37
C THR A 188 -12.08 19.06 8.22
N VAL A 189 -11.32 18.50 7.29
CA VAL A 189 -11.83 17.77 6.12
C VAL A 189 -11.14 16.42 6.03
N ASN A 190 -11.79 15.43 5.42
CA ASN A 190 -11.15 14.15 5.16
C ASN A 190 -10.16 14.27 3.99
N LEU A 191 -9.06 13.51 4.00
CA LEU A 191 -8.15 13.48 2.86
C LEU A 191 -8.84 12.95 1.58
N SER A 192 -9.82 12.05 1.69
CA SER A 192 -10.61 11.58 0.55
C SER A 192 -11.35 12.71 -0.14
N GLU A 193 -11.92 13.65 0.62
CA GLU A 193 -12.58 14.84 0.07
C GLU A 193 -11.61 15.76 -0.65
N ILE A 194 -10.36 15.88 -0.16
CA ILE A 194 -9.32 16.67 -0.82
C ILE A 194 -8.86 16.00 -2.12
N LEU A 195 -8.57 14.70 -2.07
CA LEU A 195 -8.02 13.96 -3.22
C LEU A 195 -9.04 13.77 -4.34
N TYR A 196 -10.31 13.62 -3.99
CA TYR A 196 -11.38 13.29 -4.93
C TYR A 196 -12.40 14.42 -5.11
N SER A 197 -12.04 15.64 -4.73
CA SER A 197 -12.86 16.83 -5.01
C SER A 197 -13.08 16.95 -6.52
N GLU A 198 -14.35 17.13 -6.92
CA GLU A 198 -14.73 17.37 -8.33
C GLU A 198 -14.35 18.79 -8.81
N GLU A 199 -13.69 19.61 -7.98
CA GLU A 199 -13.19 20.92 -8.37
C GLU A 199 -11.93 20.80 -9.24
N ASP A 200 -12.20 20.56 -10.52
CA ASP A 200 -11.34 20.64 -11.71
C ASP A 200 -10.74 22.07 -11.89
N ASP A 201 -9.88 22.52 -10.97
CA ASP A 201 -9.17 23.81 -11.10
C ASP A 201 -7.67 23.68 -10.79
N TRP A 202 -7.02 22.75 -11.48
CA TRP A 202 -5.57 22.81 -11.70
C TRP A 202 -5.29 23.18 -13.16
N ARG A 203 -5.45 24.47 -13.50
CA ARG A 203 -4.86 25.06 -14.71
C ARG A 203 -3.65 25.91 -14.37
#